data_AF-A0A2X3IGQ8-F1
#
_entry.id   AF-A0A2X3IGQ8-F1
#
_cell.length_a   1.000
_cell.length_b   1.000
_cell.length_c   1.000
_cell.angle_alpha   90.00
_cell.angle_beta   90.00
_cell.angle_gamma   90.00
#
_symmetry.space_group_name_H-M   'P 1'
#
loop_
_entity.id
_entity.type
_entity.pdbx_description
1 polymer ?
#
loop_
_entity_poly.entity_id
_entity_poly.type
_entity_poly.pdbx_seq_one_letter_code
_entity_poly.pdbx_strand_id
1 'polypeptide(L)'
;MPDEQGFDGLRTALQIIKGYDPKLTVLELGRLLLQSSDSWLVIGTAQEVADTLSEAFHAGAVDGYNLMFPFLPVDFDNFVDQVAPILKESGVMQRAYRPGTLREKLGLPPVGNQFKRG
;
A
#
# COMPACT_ATOMS: atom_id res chain seq x y z
N MET A 1 1.43 30.45 -9.16
CA MET A 1 1.03 29.05 -8.87
C MET A 1 -0.14 28.69 -9.80
N PRO A 2 -0.29 27.41 -10.19
CA PRO A 2 -1.35 26.98 -11.11
C PRO A 2 -2.75 27.06 -10.45
N ASP A 3 -3.78 27.18 -11.28
CA ASP A 3 -5.19 27.35 -10.88
C ASP A 3 -5.84 26.05 -10.41
N GLU A 4 -6.73 26.14 -9.41
CA GLU A 4 -7.32 24.99 -8.69
C GLU A 4 -8.39 24.22 -9.48
N GLN A 5 -8.95 24.82 -10.55
CA GLN A 5 -10.08 24.23 -11.26
C GLN A 5 -9.71 23.02 -12.12
N GLY A 6 -8.42 22.81 -12.40
CA GLY A 6 -7.93 21.75 -13.29
C GLY A 6 -7.28 20.54 -12.61
N PHE A 7 -7.26 20.46 -11.28
CA PHE A 7 -6.50 19.42 -10.56
C PHE A 7 -7.44 18.37 -9.91
N ASP A 8 -7.30 17.11 -10.32
CA ASP A 8 -8.12 15.97 -9.86
C ASP A 8 -7.21 14.98 -9.09
N GLY A 9 -7.45 14.82 -7.78
CA GLY A 9 -6.77 13.82 -6.94
C GLY A 9 -5.95 14.30 -5.72
N LEU A 10 -5.68 15.60 -5.52
CA LEU A 10 -5.01 16.11 -4.29
C LEU A 10 -5.64 17.38 -3.71
N ARG A 11 -6.91 17.66 -4.04
CA ARG A 11 -7.59 18.89 -3.61
C ARG A 11 -7.62 19.02 -2.07
N THR A 12 -7.73 17.90 -1.35
CA THR A 12 -7.70 17.84 0.12
C THR A 12 -6.31 18.08 0.69
N ALA A 13 -5.26 17.45 0.14
CA ALA A 13 -3.88 17.65 0.58
C ALA A 13 -3.43 19.11 0.39
N LEU A 14 -3.78 19.73 -0.75
CA LEU A 14 -3.45 21.13 -1.01
C LEU A 14 -4.18 22.08 -0.03
N GLN A 15 -5.44 21.80 0.31
CA GLN A 15 -6.16 22.57 1.32
C GLN A 15 -5.54 22.44 2.71
N ILE A 16 -5.08 21.25 3.10
CA ILE A 16 -4.39 21.02 4.37
C ILE A 16 -3.05 21.77 4.40
N ILE A 17 -2.25 21.73 3.32
CA ILE A 17 -0.99 22.49 3.22
C ILE A 17 -1.24 24.01 3.29
N LYS A 18 -2.33 24.50 2.71
CA LYS A 18 -2.66 25.94 2.76
C LYS A 18 -3.17 26.39 4.13
N GLY A 19 -3.82 25.50 4.88
CA GLY A 19 -4.44 25.80 6.18
C GLY A 19 -3.70 25.24 7.39
N TYR A 20 -2.49 24.71 7.23
CA TYR A 20 -1.81 23.98 8.32
C TYR A 20 -1.45 24.90 9.50
N ASP A 21 -1.58 24.35 10.71
CA ASP A 21 -1.13 25.03 11.92
C ASP A 21 0.40 24.98 12.00
N PRO A 22 1.12 26.12 12.03
CA PRO A 22 2.57 26.17 12.11
C PRO A 22 3.16 25.56 13.40
N LYS A 23 2.32 25.20 14.37
CA LYS A 23 2.74 24.46 15.57
C LYS A 23 2.89 22.96 15.36
N LEU A 24 2.34 22.40 14.28
CA LEU A 24 2.51 20.98 13.97
C LEU A 24 3.98 20.69 13.67
N THR A 25 4.47 19.58 14.21
CA THR A 25 5.76 19.02 13.78
C THR A 25 5.66 18.51 12.35
N VAL A 26 6.81 18.38 11.67
CA VAL A 26 6.89 17.82 10.30
C VAL A 26 6.23 16.42 10.23
N LEU A 27 6.36 15.62 11.29
CA LEU A 27 5.74 14.29 11.38
C LEU A 27 4.21 14.38 11.47
N GLU A 28 3.68 15.30 12.27
CA GLU A 28 2.23 15.48 12.43
C GLU A 28 1.59 16.05 11.16
N LEU A 29 2.24 17.02 10.52
CA LEU A 29 1.81 17.53 9.21
C LEU A 29 1.84 16.42 8.15
N GLY A 30 2.90 15.61 8.12
CA GLY A 30 3.00 14.45 7.23
C GLY A 30 1.85 13.44 7.42
N ARG A 31 1.51 13.12 8.67
CA ARG A 31 0.37 12.24 8.99
C ARG A 31 -0.96 12.80 8.50
N LEU A 32 -1.20 14.10 8.74
CA LEU A 32 -2.43 14.77 8.32
C LEU A 32 -2.60 14.76 6.79
N LEU A 33 -1.50 14.96 6.05
CA LEU A 33 -1.50 14.92 4.59
C LEU A 33 -1.73 13.50 4.06
N LEU A 34 -1.13 12.48 4.68
CA LEU A 34 -1.34 11.08 4.29
C LEU A 34 -2.76 10.62 4.59
N GLN A 35 -3.37 11.06 5.70
CA GLN A 35 -4.77 10.81 6.04
C GLN A 35 -5.78 11.45 5.07
N SER A 36 -5.36 12.45 4.30
CA SER A 36 -6.20 13.08 3.27
C SER A 36 -6.25 12.32 1.95
N SER A 37 -5.47 11.24 1.84
CA SER A 37 -5.56 10.29 0.74
C SER A 37 -6.59 9.21 1.08
N ASP A 38 -7.32 8.69 0.09
CA ASP A 38 -8.30 7.59 0.25
C ASP A 38 -7.64 6.24 0.60
N SER A 39 -6.38 6.23 1.03
CA SER A 39 -5.58 5.02 1.27
C SER A 39 -5.44 4.73 2.76
N TRP A 40 -5.45 3.44 3.11
CA TRP A 40 -5.34 2.99 4.48
C TRP A 40 -3.91 3.21 5.01
N LEU A 41 -3.77 4.13 5.97
CA LEU A 41 -2.50 4.45 6.60
C LEU A 41 -2.26 3.58 7.83
N VAL A 42 -1.22 2.74 7.77
CA VAL A 42 -0.79 1.89 8.90
C VAL A 42 0.59 2.36 9.34
N ILE A 43 0.71 2.79 10.61
CA ILE A 43 1.95 3.29 11.20
C ILE A 43 2.16 2.59 12.54
N GLY A 44 3.34 2.02 12.73
CA GLY A 44 3.71 1.35 13.96
C GLY A 44 5.07 0.66 13.84
N THR A 45 5.37 -0.18 14.82
CA THR A 45 6.47 -1.14 14.77
C THR A 45 6.22 -2.20 13.71
N ALA A 46 7.26 -2.94 13.32
CA ALA A 46 7.11 -4.01 12.33
C ALA A 46 6.07 -5.07 12.74
N GLN A 47 5.98 -5.40 14.03
CA GLN A 47 4.99 -6.33 14.56
C GLN A 47 3.58 -5.76 14.45
N GLU A 48 3.35 -4.52 14.89
CA GLU A 48 2.02 -3.88 14.82
C GLU A 48 1.52 -3.76 13.37
N VAL A 49 2.41 -3.40 12.44
CA VAL A 49 2.08 -3.37 11.01
C VAL A 49 1.73 -4.77 10.51
N ALA A 50 2.54 -5.78 10.83
CA ALA A 50 2.30 -7.15 10.39
C ALA A 50 0.99 -7.74 10.95
N ASP A 51 0.69 -7.48 12.22
CA ASP A 51 -0.53 -7.92 12.90
C ASP A 51 -1.76 -7.27 12.26
N THR A 52 -1.69 -5.97 12.01
CA THR A 52 -2.77 -5.20 11.36
C THR A 52 -3.09 -5.74 9.96
N LEU A 53 -2.06 -6.03 9.16
CA LEU A 53 -2.24 -6.64 7.84
C LEU A 53 -2.74 -8.09 7.94
N SER A 54 -2.22 -8.86 8.90
CA SER A 54 -2.63 -10.26 9.09
C SER A 54 -4.09 -10.37 9.50
N GLU A 55 -4.56 -9.51 10.39
CA GLU A 55 -5.95 -9.48 10.85
C GLU A 55 -6.91 -9.28 9.67
N ALA A 56 -6.68 -8.26 8.84
CA ALA A 56 -7.52 -7.98 7.69
C ALA A 56 -7.53 -9.12 6.66
N PHE A 57 -6.37 -9.76 6.42
CA PHE A 57 -6.28 -10.92 5.53
C PHE A 57 -7.03 -12.14 6.09
N HIS A 58 -6.81 -12.49 7.36
CA HIS A 58 -7.47 -13.63 8.01
C HIS A 58 -8.97 -13.43 8.20
N ALA A 59 -9.43 -12.19 8.32
CA ALA A 59 -10.85 -11.85 8.30
C ALA A 59 -11.50 -12.01 6.91
N GLY A 60 -10.71 -12.27 5.87
CA GLY A 60 -11.20 -12.37 4.49
C GLY A 60 -11.61 -11.02 3.89
N ALA A 61 -11.13 -9.91 4.47
CA ALA A 61 -11.45 -8.57 3.98
C ALA A 61 -10.69 -8.22 2.68
N VAL A 62 -9.55 -8.88 2.45
CA VAL A 62 -8.67 -8.64 1.30
C VAL A 62 -7.95 -9.90 0.86
N ASP A 63 -7.62 -9.99 -0.43
CA ASP A 63 -6.74 -11.03 -1.01
C ASP A 63 -5.27 -10.58 -1.10
N GLY A 64 -5.00 -9.27 -0.93
CA GLY A 64 -3.68 -8.68 -1.02
C GLY A 64 -3.71 -7.16 -0.91
N TYR A 65 -2.52 -6.55 -0.90
CA TYR A 65 -2.34 -5.11 -0.69
C TYR A 65 -1.58 -4.46 -1.84
N ASN A 66 -1.98 -3.24 -2.17
CA ASN A 66 -1.15 -2.33 -2.94
C ASN A 66 -0.39 -1.43 -1.97
N LEU A 67 0.92 -1.64 -1.84
CA LEU A 67 1.75 -0.92 -0.88
C LEU A 67 2.27 0.38 -1.50
N MET A 68 1.99 1.50 -0.84
CA MET A 68 2.50 2.81 -1.22
C MET A 68 3.35 3.35 -0.09
N PHE A 69 4.63 3.55 -0.35
CA PHE A 69 5.57 4.04 0.65
C PHE A 69 5.79 5.55 0.48
N PRO A 70 5.75 6.33 1.57
CA PRO A 70 5.98 7.76 1.51
C PRO A 70 7.45 8.11 1.24
N PHE A 71 8.41 7.29 1.66
CA PHE A 71 9.83 7.54 1.48
C PHE A 71 10.60 6.33 0.93
N LEU A 72 10.76 6.30 -0.40
CA LEU A 72 11.53 5.28 -1.10
C LEU A 72 13.02 5.65 -1.24
N PRO A 73 13.93 4.67 -1.20
CA PRO A 73 13.70 3.23 -1.04
C PRO A 73 13.59 2.77 0.42
N VAL A 74 13.94 3.63 1.38
CA VAL A 74 14.15 3.26 2.79
C VAL A 74 12.96 2.54 3.42
N ASP A 75 11.74 3.03 3.19
CA ASP A 75 10.54 2.40 3.76
C ASP A 75 10.25 1.03 3.15
N PHE A 76 10.57 0.84 1.87
CA PHE A 76 10.46 -0.45 1.20
C PHE A 76 11.47 -1.44 1.78
N ASP A 77 12.72 -1.02 1.97
CA ASP A 77 13.77 -1.85 2.57
C ASP A 77 13.38 -2.24 4.01
N ASN A 78 12.91 -1.29 4.82
CA ASN A 78 12.40 -1.56 6.16
C ASN A 78 11.24 -2.56 6.16
N PHE A 79 10.32 -2.44 5.20
CA PHE A 79 9.20 -3.38 5.08
C PHE A 79 9.69 -4.79 4.72
N VAL A 80 10.59 -4.91 3.74
CA VAL A 80 11.15 -6.19 3.28
C VAL A 80 11.97 -6.87 4.38
N ASP A 81 12.75 -6.11 5.13
CA ASP A 81 13.66 -6.63 6.13
C ASP A 81 12.97 -6.95 7.46
N GLN A 82 11.95 -6.17 7.84
CA GLN A 82 11.34 -6.26 9.18
C GLN A 82 9.92 -6.81 9.17
N VAL A 83 9.09 -6.45 8.20
CA VAL A 83 7.65 -6.82 8.18
C VAL A 83 7.42 -8.09 7.38
N ALA A 84 8.01 -8.20 6.20
CA ALA A 84 7.81 -9.34 5.30
C ALA A 84 8.18 -10.70 5.92
N PRO A 85 9.22 -10.85 6.77
CA PRO A 85 9.48 -12.11 7.47
C PRO A 85 8.32 -12.52 8.38
N ILE A 86 7.75 -11.57 9.13
CA ILE A 86 6.63 -11.83 10.05
C ILE A 86 5.40 -12.29 9.26
N LEU A 87 5.08 -11.60 8.15
CA LEU A 87 3.95 -11.98 7.28
C LEU A 87 4.14 -13.37 6.63
N LYS A 88 5.38 -13.76 6.35
CA LYS A 88 5.72 -15.11 5.84
C LYS A 88 5.56 -16.19 6.90
N GLU A 89 5.77 -15.84 8.16
CA GLU A 89 5.57 -16.74 9.30
C GLU A 89 4.09 -16.91 9.62
N SER A 90 3.30 -15.83 9.57
CA SER A 90 1.84 -15.88 9.77
C SER A 90 1.05 -16.47 8.59
N GLY A 91 1.70 -16.71 7.45
CA GLY A 91 1.09 -17.32 6.27
C GLY A 91 0.33 -16.35 5.37
N VAL A 92 0.38 -15.05 5.67
CA VAL A 92 -0.20 -13.97 4.86
C VAL A 92 0.65 -13.69 3.61
N MET A 93 1.96 -13.93 3.69
CA MET A 93 2.88 -13.78 2.57
C MET A 93 3.53 -15.11 2.19
N GLN A 94 3.65 -15.34 0.89
CA GLN A 94 4.34 -16.51 0.37
C GLN A 94 5.85 -16.51 0.67
N ARG A 95 6.39 -17.68 1.03
CA ARG A 95 7.82 -17.88 1.32
C ARG A 95 8.70 -18.02 0.08
N ALA A 96 8.14 -18.54 -1.02
CA ALA A 96 8.83 -18.73 -2.28
C ALA A 96 7.85 -18.63 -3.45
N TYR A 97 8.34 -18.17 -4.60
CA TYR A 97 7.57 -18.14 -5.84
C TYR A 97 7.71 -19.44 -6.61
N ARG A 98 6.59 -19.97 -7.10
CA ARG A 98 6.59 -21.08 -8.06
C ARG A 98 7.01 -20.56 -9.46
N PRO A 99 7.60 -21.42 -10.31
CA PRO A 99 7.86 -21.05 -11.71
C PRO A 99 6.54 -20.78 -12.45
N GLY A 100 6.63 -20.06 -13.58
CA GLY A 100 5.47 -19.70 -14.41
C GLY A 100 5.22 -18.19 -14.51
N THR A 101 4.17 -17.86 -15.24
CA THR A 101 3.65 -16.52 -15.48
C THR A 101 3.07 -15.88 -14.21
N LEU A 102 2.92 -14.55 -14.22
CA LEU A 102 2.26 -13.83 -13.12
C LEU A 102 0.83 -14.34 -12.87
N ARG A 103 0.11 -14.68 -13.95
CA ARG A 103 -1.26 -15.19 -13.88
C ARG A 103 -1.33 -16.50 -13.08
N GLU A 104 -0.42 -17.43 -13.36
CA GLU A 104 -0.31 -18.70 -12.62
C GLU A 104 0.08 -18.47 -11.17
N LYS A 105 0.99 -17.53 -10.89
CA LYS A 105 1.39 -17.18 -9.52
C LYS A 105 0.24 -16.58 -8.70
N LEU A 106 -0.69 -15.88 -9.35
CA LEU A 106 -1.89 -15.31 -8.74
C LEU A 106 -3.09 -16.29 -8.70
N GLY A 107 -2.91 -17.54 -9.15
CA GLY A 107 -4.00 -18.53 -9.18
C GLY A 107 -5.08 -18.26 -10.23
N LEU A 108 -4.79 -17.43 -11.22
CA LEU A 108 -5.75 -17.03 -12.25
C LEU A 108 -5.74 -18.04 -13.42
N PRO A 109 -6.92 -18.35 -14.01
CA PRO A 109 -7.00 -19.30 -15.11
C PRO A 109 -6.41 -18.71 -16.41
N PRO A 110 -5.87 -19.55 -17.31
CA PRO A 110 -5.41 -19.11 -18.62
C PRO A 110 -6.55 -18.50 -19.43
N VAL A 111 -6.26 -17.42 -20.16
CA VAL A 111 -7.23 -16.75 -21.04
C VAL A 111 -6.89 -17.10 -22.48
N GLY A 112 -7.83 -17.74 -23.18
CA GLY A 112 -7.69 -18.06 -24.59
C GLY A 112 -7.71 -16.81 -25.45
N ASN A 113 -6.91 -16.80 -26.53
CA ASN A 113 -7.00 -15.74 -27.53
C ASN A 113 -8.33 -15.88 -28.29
N GLN A 114 -9.22 -14.88 -28.13
CA GLN A 114 -10.52 -14.85 -28.78
C GLN A 114 -10.48 -14.79 -30.32
N PHE A 115 -9.32 -14.47 -30.90
CA PHE A 115 -9.11 -14.37 -32.35
C PHE A 115 -8.35 -15.57 -32.95
N LYS A 116 -7.99 -16.58 -32.16
CA LYS A 116 -7.40 -17.82 -32.69
C LYS A 116 -8.50 -18.58 -33.45
N ARG A 117 -8.59 -18.37 -34.78
CA ARG A 117 -9.32 -19.28 -35.66
C ARG A 117 -8.60 -20.62 -35.64
N GLY A 118 -9.35 -21.70 -35.39
CA GLY A 118 -8.89 -23.08 -35.54
C GLY A 118 -8.55 -23.41 -36.98
#